data_AF-A0A3P0PHA1-F1
#
_entry.id   AF-A0A3P0PHA1-F1
#
_cell.length_a   1.000
_cell.length_b   1.000
_cell.length_c   1.000
_cell.angle_alpha   90.00
_cell.angle_beta   90.00
_cell.angle_gamma   90.00
#
_symmetry.space_group_name_H-M   'P 1'
#
loop_
_entity.id
_entity.type
_entity.pdbx_description
1 polymer ?
#
loop_
_entity_poly.entity_id
_entity_poly.type
_entity_poly.pdbx_seq_one_letter_code
_entity_poly.pdbx_strand_id
1 'polypeptide(L)'
;MRDKIRAAAAQHKRIEAKRGALVDDAGALLTELNEAFGDAPISGRSSIVTLEQIGLDDYVYGYLDYRDFELAVAYRTTEEDLADAHLSDEERSYSFRHFSTVPRKWLESLMTEDGPTSLIQNITDRLDVQEGRVDRARAALQAIVAAESAEIEAQTTASMAALNSDAVAKNWQDALDASHVDTADALTRATRMLESVCAAILMERGVSLPKDKSLSPLLKACIDNLGLPDLPELQPDLKQLLGGIASICGGAAALRTHFGTAHGATSHFAPLDAAFGVLAKNTCAAAAIFLIDRHKNGGSAS
;
A
#
# COMPACT_ATOMS: atom_id res chain seq x y z
N MET A 1 45.65 56.92 -15.36
CA MET A 1 44.31 57.06 -14.72
C MET A 1 43.19 56.57 -15.63
N ARG A 2 43.07 57.06 -16.88
CA ARG A 2 42.03 56.62 -17.85
C ARG A 2 42.04 55.11 -18.14
N ASP A 3 43.22 54.49 -18.28
CA ASP A 3 43.31 53.05 -18.56
C ASP A 3 42.85 52.19 -17.37
N LYS A 4 43.13 52.63 -16.14
CA LYS A 4 42.62 51.99 -14.91
C LYS A 4 41.08 52.03 -14.85
N ILE A 5 40.48 53.17 -15.23
CA ILE A 5 39.02 53.32 -15.29
C ILE A 5 38.41 52.38 -16.35
N ARG A 6 39.03 52.30 -17.55
CA ARG A 6 38.58 51.37 -18.60
C ARG A 6 38.66 49.90 -18.15
N ALA A 7 39.74 49.52 -17.47
CA ALA A 7 39.89 48.17 -16.93
C ALA A 7 38.81 47.85 -15.90
N ALA A 8 38.52 48.78 -14.97
CA ALA A 8 37.45 48.63 -13.98
C ALA A 8 36.06 48.54 -14.65
N ALA A 9 35.77 49.36 -15.66
CA ALA A 9 34.52 49.28 -16.42
C ALA A 9 34.36 47.93 -17.15
N ALA A 10 35.43 47.42 -17.74
CA ALA A 10 35.43 46.10 -18.37
C ALA A 10 35.21 44.97 -17.34
N GLN A 11 35.78 45.09 -16.13
CA GLN A 11 35.53 44.16 -15.03
C GLN A 11 34.07 44.19 -14.58
N HIS A 12 33.50 45.38 -14.40
CA HIS A 12 32.09 45.53 -14.03
C HIS A 12 31.16 44.87 -15.06
N LYS A 13 31.40 45.09 -16.36
CA LYS A 13 30.63 44.42 -17.43
C LYS A 13 30.72 42.89 -17.35
N ARG A 14 31.89 42.33 -17.02
CA ARG A 14 32.05 40.88 -16.83
C ARG A 14 31.29 40.37 -15.60
N ILE A 15 31.26 41.14 -14.51
CA ILE A 15 30.49 40.80 -13.31
C ILE A 15 28.99 40.76 -13.64
N GLU A 16 28.46 41.77 -14.31
CA GLU A 16 27.05 41.79 -14.69
C GLU A 16 26.67 40.65 -15.65
N ALA A 17 27.56 40.27 -16.57
CA ALA A 17 27.34 39.09 -17.41
C ALA A 17 27.26 37.79 -16.59
N LYS A 18 28.16 37.61 -15.61
CA LYS A 18 28.12 36.44 -14.71
C LYS A 18 26.89 36.42 -13.82
N ARG A 19 26.43 37.58 -13.34
CA ARG A 19 25.18 37.72 -12.60
C ARG A 19 23.96 37.33 -13.42
N GLY A 20 23.97 37.66 -14.72
CA GLY A 20 22.95 37.19 -15.66
C GLY A 20 22.94 35.67 -15.74
N ALA A 21 24.09 35.05 -15.99
CA ALA A 21 24.22 33.59 -16.04
C ALA A 21 23.76 32.91 -14.74
N LEU A 22 24.05 33.48 -13.57
CA LEU A 22 23.59 32.95 -12.29
C LEU A 22 22.06 32.89 -12.16
N VAL A 23 21.36 33.85 -12.77
CA VAL A 23 19.89 33.84 -12.80
C VAL A 23 19.39 32.76 -13.74
N ASP A 24 20.05 32.59 -14.89
CA ASP A 24 19.72 31.51 -15.82
C ASP A 24 19.95 30.13 -15.15
N ASP A 25 21.03 29.96 -14.40
CA ASP A 25 21.34 28.74 -13.63
C ASP A 25 20.29 28.47 -12.54
N ALA A 26 19.83 29.50 -11.82
CA ALA A 26 18.72 29.37 -10.87
C ALA A 26 17.40 28.97 -11.55
N GLY A 27 17.16 29.47 -12.77
CA GLY A 27 16.02 29.06 -13.60
C GLY A 27 16.14 27.61 -14.09
N ALA A 28 17.35 27.16 -14.41
CA ALA A 28 17.60 25.76 -14.75
C ALA A 28 17.33 24.84 -13.56
N LEU A 29 17.77 25.21 -12.35
CA LEU A 29 17.45 24.47 -11.13
C LEU A 29 15.94 24.35 -10.90
N LEU A 30 15.18 25.46 -11.06
CA LEU A 30 13.71 25.41 -10.97
C LEU A 30 13.11 24.46 -12.01
N THR A 31 13.62 24.48 -13.24
CA THR A 31 13.17 23.59 -14.31
C THR A 31 13.42 22.13 -13.95
N GLU A 32 14.63 21.80 -13.47
CA GLU A 32 14.99 20.45 -13.04
C GLU A 32 14.12 19.96 -11.87
N LEU A 33 13.84 20.82 -10.89
CA LEU A 33 12.94 20.49 -9.78
C LEU A 33 11.52 20.19 -10.27
N ASN A 34 10.98 21.05 -11.15
CA ASN A 34 9.64 20.88 -11.72
C ASN A 34 9.55 19.61 -12.59
N GLU A 35 10.57 19.30 -13.39
CA GLU A 35 10.63 18.07 -14.19
C GLU A 35 10.72 16.82 -13.30
N ALA A 36 11.51 16.87 -12.22
CA ALA A 36 11.69 15.75 -11.31
C ALA A 36 10.41 15.41 -10.52
N PHE A 37 9.67 16.43 -10.09
CA PHE A 37 8.48 16.25 -9.25
C PHE A 37 7.15 16.24 -10.02
N GLY A 38 7.14 16.62 -11.30
CA GLY A 38 5.93 16.64 -12.13
C GLY A 38 4.84 17.52 -11.52
N ASP A 39 3.61 17.01 -11.42
CA ASP A 39 2.47 17.73 -10.82
C ASP A 39 2.36 17.53 -9.29
N ALA A 40 3.36 16.94 -8.64
CA ALA A 40 3.31 16.68 -7.21
C ALA A 40 3.48 18.00 -6.41
N PRO A 41 2.65 18.26 -5.37
CA PRO A 41 2.77 19.45 -4.54
C PRO A 41 3.94 19.31 -3.56
N ILE A 42 5.16 19.41 -4.08
CA ILE A 42 6.41 19.35 -3.31
C ILE A 42 6.80 20.76 -2.88
N SER A 43 7.32 20.85 -1.66
CA SER A 43 7.79 22.10 -1.08
C SER A 43 9.07 21.85 -0.28
N GLY A 44 10.01 22.79 -0.32
CA GLY A 44 11.20 22.76 0.52
C GLY A 44 11.81 24.13 0.70
N ARG A 45 12.67 24.25 1.72
CA ARG A 45 13.43 25.47 2.00
C ARG A 45 14.90 25.16 2.21
N SER A 46 15.78 26.04 1.73
CA SER A 46 17.20 25.99 2.07
C SER A 46 17.46 26.47 3.50
N SER A 47 18.70 26.30 3.96
CA SER A 47 19.22 26.99 5.14
C SER A 47 19.17 28.51 4.97
N ILE A 48 19.01 29.22 6.09
CA ILE A 48 19.06 30.68 6.15
C ILE A 48 20.50 31.15 5.99
N VAL A 49 20.72 32.15 5.13
CA VAL A 49 22.01 32.81 4.93
C VAL A 49 21.86 34.33 4.98
N THR A 50 22.95 35.04 5.28
CA THR A 50 23.01 36.49 5.16
C THR A 50 23.06 36.92 3.69
N LEU A 51 22.09 37.72 3.26
CA LEU A 51 21.95 38.17 1.87
C LEU A 51 22.64 39.51 1.62
N GLU A 52 22.54 40.45 2.56
CA GLU A 52 23.15 41.77 2.46
C GLU A 52 23.32 42.41 3.83
N GLN A 53 24.42 43.14 4.04
CA GLN A 53 24.58 44.03 5.19
C GLN A 53 24.16 45.44 4.78
N ILE A 54 23.14 46.00 5.45
CA ILE A 54 22.54 47.31 5.13
C ILE A 54 22.90 48.39 6.17
N GLY A 55 23.43 48.00 7.33
CA GLY A 55 23.92 48.88 8.38
C GLY A 55 25.07 48.27 9.18
N LEU A 56 25.55 48.95 10.22
CA LEU A 56 26.64 48.45 11.07
C LEU A 56 26.25 47.10 11.70
N ASP A 57 25.02 47.03 12.22
CA ASP A 57 24.42 45.86 12.85
C ASP A 57 23.12 45.43 12.17
N ASP A 58 22.85 45.94 10.96
CA ASP A 58 21.61 45.66 10.21
C ASP A 58 21.87 44.80 8.98
N TYR A 59 21.09 43.72 8.87
CA TYR A 59 21.26 42.68 7.86
C TYR A 59 19.93 42.31 7.24
N VAL A 60 19.99 41.94 5.96
CA VAL A 60 18.96 41.17 5.27
C VAL A 60 19.44 39.72 5.21
N TYR A 61 18.61 38.79 5.63
CA TYR A 61 18.90 37.36 5.58
C TYR A 61 17.69 36.59 5.05
N GLY A 62 17.91 35.37 4.55
CA GLY A 62 16.86 34.64 3.87
C GLY A 62 17.29 33.28 3.37
N TYR A 63 16.38 32.61 2.65
CA TYR A 63 16.56 31.26 2.12
C TYR A 63 15.86 31.10 0.76
N LEU A 64 16.26 30.08 0.01
CA LEU A 64 15.55 29.61 -1.17
C LEU A 64 14.30 28.86 -0.73
N ASP A 65 13.16 29.23 -1.28
CA ASP A 65 11.87 28.60 -1.04
C ASP A 65 11.37 28.02 -2.36
N TYR A 66 11.24 26.69 -2.42
CA TYR A 66 10.61 26.00 -3.54
C TYR A 66 9.24 25.54 -3.10
N ARG A 67 8.20 25.99 -3.78
CA ARG A 67 6.81 25.60 -3.53
C ARG A 67 5.95 25.92 -4.72
N ASP A 68 4.87 25.17 -4.91
CA ASP A 68 3.86 25.46 -5.93
C ASP A 68 4.46 25.67 -7.33
N PHE A 69 5.52 24.90 -7.66
CA PHE A 69 6.28 24.96 -8.92
C PHE A 69 7.04 26.27 -9.18
N GLU A 70 7.28 27.07 -8.13
CA GLU A 70 8.05 28.30 -8.17
C GLU A 70 9.27 28.25 -7.25
N LEU A 71 10.32 28.97 -7.64
CA LEU A 71 11.48 29.24 -6.79
C LEU A 71 11.46 30.71 -6.35
N ALA A 72 11.33 30.93 -5.05
CA ALA A 72 11.35 32.25 -4.45
C ALA A 72 12.53 32.39 -3.49
N VAL A 73 12.82 33.63 -3.13
CA VAL A 73 13.67 33.98 -2.00
C VAL A 73 12.76 34.51 -0.91
N ALA A 74 12.71 33.79 0.20
CA ALA A 74 12.15 34.26 1.45
C ALA A 74 13.21 35.12 2.16
N TYR A 75 12.86 36.32 2.60
CA TYR A 75 13.79 37.21 3.29
C TYR A 75 13.14 37.97 4.44
N ARG A 76 13.98 38.37 5.40
CA ARG A 76 13.67 39.24 6.53
C ARG A 76 14.84 40.17 6.83
N THR A 77 14.58 41.20 7.61
CA THR A 77 15.60 42.14 8.12
C THR A 77 15.72 42.10 9.64
N THR A 78 16.87 42.55 10.15
CA THR A 78 17.07 42.78 11.59
C THR A 78 16.05 43.75 12.20
N GLU A 79 15.62 44.76 11.44
CA GLU A 79 14.59 45.71 11.88
C GLU A 79 13.24 45.01 12.08
N GLU A 80 12.85 44.12 11.16
CA GLU A 80 11.64 43.30 11.28
C GLU A 80 11.72 42.36 12.48
N ASP A 81 12.90 41.80 12.78
CA ASP A 81 13.09 40.97 13.98
C ASP A 81 12.99 41.75 15.28
N LEU A 82 13.48 42.99 15.30
CA LEU A 82 13.35 43.86 16.46
C LEU A 82 11.88 44.26 16.68
N ALA A 83 11.13 44.53 15.61
CA ALA A 83 9.70 44.78 15.69
C ALA A 83 8.92 43.55 16.18
N ASP A 84 9.28 42.37 15.67
CA ASP A 84 8.66 41.08 15.98
C ASP A 84 9.31 40.37 17.18
N ALA A 85 10.11 41.06 17.98
CA ALA A 85 10.85 40.44 19.10
C ALA A 85 9.94 39.81 20.16
N HIS A 86 8.68 40.22 20.19
CA HIS A 86 7.64 39.71 21.08
C HIS A 86 6.94 38.44 20.54
N LEU A 87 7.17 38.09 19.27
CA LEU A 87 6.62 36.92 18.61
C LEU A 87 7.60 35.74 18.69
N SER A 88 7.06 34.53 18.75
CA SER A 88 7.84 33.31 18.57
C SER A 88 8.34 33.18 17.13
N ASP A 89 9.36 32.36 16.90
CA ASP A 89 9.94 32.15 15.56
C ASP A 89 8.91 31.59 14.56
N GLU A 90 7.93 30.83 15.03
CA GLU A 90 6.85 30.27 14.19
C GLU A 90 5.83 31.32 13.75
N GLU A 91 5.67 32.39 14.53
CA GLU A 91 4.75 33.49 14.25
C GLU A 91 5.37 34.57 13.35
N ARG A 92 6.70 34.56 13.19
CA ARG A 92 7.43 35.51 12.33
C ARG A 92 7.26 35.16 10.86
N SER A 93 6.81 36.14 10.08
CA SER A 93 6.54 35.97 8.65
C SER A 93 7.73 36.38 7.78
N TYR A 94 7.96 35.67 6.68
CA TYR A 94 8.96 36.07 5.68
C TYR A 94 8.29 36.82 4.53
N SER A 95 9.00 37.80 3.98
CA SER A 95 8.64 38.38 2.68
C SER A 95 9.16 37.49 1.56
N PHE A 96 8.43 37.39 0.45
CA PHE A 96 8.80 36.52 -0.68
C PHE A 96 8.99 37.34 -1.95
N ARG A 97 10.03 37.03 -2.72
CA ARG A 97 10.25 37.55 -4.06
C ARG A 97 10.71 36.44 -4.99
N HIS A 98 10.19 36.44 -6.21
CA HIS A 98 10.61 35.49 -7.24
C HIS A 98 12.12 35.64 -7.52
N PHE A 99 12.83 34.53 -7.70
CA PHE A 99 14.30 34.50 -7.82
C PHE A 99 14.83 35.42 -8.94
N SER A 100 14.08 35.58 -10.03
CA SER A 100 14.51 36.44 -11.15
C SER A 100 14.49 37.94 -10.84
N THR A 101 13.74 38.35 -9.79
CA THR A 101 13.46 39.75 -9.45
C THR A 101 14.24 40.27 -8.23
N VAL A 102 14.93 39.39 -7.50
CA VAL A 102 15.72 39.79 -6.33
C VAL A 102 17.03 40.47 -6.71
N PRO A 103 17.64 41.27 -5.81
CA PRO A 103 19.00 41.77 -5.99
C PRO A 103 19.98 40.64 -6.32
N ARG A 104 20.83 40.84 -7.32
CA ARG A 104 21.78 39.80 -7.78
C ARG A 104 22.71 39.30 -6.67
N LYS A 105 23.09 40.18 -5.73
CA LYS A 105 23.89 39.80 -4.55
C LYS A 105 23.22 38.76 -3.67
N TRP A 106 21.89 38.76 -3.57
CA TRP A 106 21.17 37.77 -2.77
C TRP A 106 21.29 36.40 -3.40
N LEU A 107 21.15 36.31 -4.74
CA LEU A 107 21.42 35.07 -5.46
C LEU A 107 22.89 34.65 -5.35
N GLU A 108 23.84 35.58 -5.36
CA GLU A 108 25.26 35.26 -5.13
C GLU A 108 25.50 34.57 -3.78
N SER A 109 24.75 34.94 -2.73
CA SER A 109 24.81 34.27 -1.42
C SER A 109 24.06 32.93 -1.40
N LEU A 110 22.88 32.86 -2.03
CA LEU A 110 21.98 31.70 -1.97
C LEU A 110 22.34 30.60 -2.96
N MET A 111 22.89 30.93 -4.12
CA MET A 111 23.29 29.96 -5.15
C MET A 111 24.75 29.53 -4.98
N THR A 112 25.19 29.43 -3.72
CA THR A 112 26.42 28.73 -3.33
C THR A 112 26.12 27.25 -3.10
N GLU A 113 27.11 26.38 -2.91
CA GLU A 113 26.90 24.93 -2.71
C GLU A 113 25.86 24.62 -1.62
N ASP A 114 25.89 25.35 -0.50
CA ASP A 114 25.03 25.09 0.66
C ASP A 114 23.55 25.36 0.38
N GLY A 115 23.21 26.34 -0.45
CA GLY A 115 21.82 26.74 -0.68
C GLY A 115 20.99 25.67 -1.37
N PRO A 116 21.30 25.29 -2.63
CA PRO A 116 20.64 24.20 -3.33
C PRO A 116 20.78 22.86 -2.60
N THR A 117 21.93 22.56 -2.00
CA THR A 117 22.14 21.30 -1.28
C THR A 117 21.23 21.19 -0.06
N SER A 118 21.13 22.23 0.76
CA SER A 118 20.22 22.23 1.92
C SER A 118 18.74 22.25 1.52
N LEU A 119 18.40 22.90 0.39
CA LEU A 119 17.05 22.85 -0.18
C LEU A 119 16.68 21.42 -0.56
N ILE A 120 17.53 20.74 -1.33
CA ILE A 120 17.31 19.36 -1.77
C ILE A 120 17.23 18.43 -0.56
N GLN A 121 18.14 18.58 0.41
CA GLN A 121 18.10 17.79 1.65
C GLN A 121 16.78 17.98 2.39
N ASN A 122 16.29 19.22 2.51
CA ASN A 122 15.02 19.49 3.17
C ASN A 122 13.82 18.86 2.44
N ILE A 123 13.83 18.85 1.10
CA ILE A 123 12.81 18.17 0.31
C ILE A 123 12.85 16.66 0.57
N THR A 124 14.03 16.06 0.53
CA THR A 124 14.23 14.62 0.80
C THR A 124 13.74 14.25 2.20
N ASP A 125 14.14 14.98 3.24
CA ASP A 125 13.71 14.70 4.62
C ASP A 125 12.17 14.74 4.76
N ARG A 126 11.51 15.68 4.06
CA ARG A 126 10.04 15.79 4.06
C ARG A 126 9.39 14.61 3.33
N LEU A 127 9.97 14.17 2.22
CA LEU A 127 9.52 12.99 1.47
C LEU A 127 9.66 11.72 2.30
N ASP A 128 10.78 11.53 3.00
CA ASP A 128 11.01 10.38 3.90
C ASP A 128 9.94 10.31 5.01
N VAL A 129 9.57 11.47 5.58
CA VAL A 129 8.49 11.55 6.57
C VAL A 129 7.14 11.18 5.95
N GLN A 130 6.87 11.58 4.71
CA GLN A 130 5.63 11.22 4.01
C GLN A 130 5.57 9.73 3.68
N GLU A 131 6.65 9.16 3.15
CA GLU A 131 6.79 7.74 2.86
C GLU A 131 6.52 6.90 4.12
N GLY A 132 7.18 7.23 5.24
CA GLY A 132 6.96 6.54 6.51
C GLY A 132 5.53 6.64 7.04
N ARG A 133 4.77 7.70 6.70
CA ARG A 133 3.34 7.78 7.03
C ARG A 133 2.50 6.84 6.17
N VAL A 134 2.78 6.77 4.87
CA VAL A 134 2.10 5.87 3.93
C VAL A 134 2.35 4.42 4.31
N ASP A 135 3.60 4.06 4.63
CA ASP A 135 3.96 2.71 5.06
C ASP A 135 3.22 2.27 6.31
N ARG A 136 3.16 3.14 7.33
CA ARG A 136 2.39 2.85 8.56
C ARG A 136 0.91 2.65 8.27
N ALA A 137 0.31 3.50 7.43
CA ALA A 137 -1.10 3.37 7.06
C ALA A 137 -1.38 2.06 6.32
N ARG A 138 -0.50 1.70 5.37
CA ARG A 138 -0.58 0.44 4.63
C ARG A 138 -0.44 -0.78 5.56
N ALA A 139 0.54 -0.77 6.44
CA ALA A 139 0.76 -1.86 7.40
C ALA A 139 -0.45 -2.03 8.35
N ALA A 140 -1.04 -0.93 8.82
CA ALA A 140 -2.24 -0.98 9.66
C ALA A 140 -3.43 -1.61 8.93
N LEU A 141 -3.69 -1.23 7.67
CA LEU A 141 -4.76 -1.83 6.87
C LEU A 141 -4.53 -3.32 6.62
N GLN A 142 -3.29 -3.72 6.30
CA GLN A 142 -2.95 -5.12 6.12
C GLN A 142 -3.17 -5.94 7.40
N ALA A 143 -2.83 -5.40 8.56
CA ALA A 143 -3.04 -6.06 9.84
C ALA A 143 -4.54 -6.26 10.15
N ILE A 144 -5.40 -5.28 9.82
CA ILE A 144 -6.85 -5.40 9.99
C ILE A 144 -7.41 -6.54 9.13
N VAL A 145 -7.04 -6.57 7.83
CA VAL A 145 -7.50 -7.64 6.91
C VAL A 145 -6.98 -9.02 7.33
N ALA A 146 -5.75 -9.10 7.85
CA ALA A 146 -5.19 -10.35 8.36
C ALA A 146 -5.93 -10.84 9.62
N ALA A 147 -6.35 -9.93 10.51
CA ALA A 147 -7.10 -10.29 11.71
C ALA A 147 -8.47 -10.91 11.40
N GLU A 148 -9.20 -10.36 10.42
CA GLU A 148 -10.48 -10.94 9.96
C GLU A 148 -10.30 -12.35 9.40
N SER A 149 -9.20 -12.59 8.67
CA SER A 149 -8.87 -13.93 8.16
C SER A 149 -8.55 -14.91 9.30
N ALA A 150 -7.82 -14.46 10.33
CA ALA A 150 -7.48 -15.27 11.49
C ALA A 150 -8.71 -15.69 12.32
N GLU A 151 -9.73 -14.85 12.40
CA GLU A 151 -10.99 -15.20 13.08
C GLU A 151 -11.73 -16.35 12.37
N ILE A 152 -11.83 -16.29 11.04
CA ILE A 152 -12.38 -17.37 10.21
C ILE A 152 -11.56 -18.66 10.40
N GLU A 153 -10.23 -18.56 10.43
CA GLU A 153 -9.35 -19.70 10.66
C GLU A 153 -9.54 -20.32 12.05
N ALA A 154 -9.68 -19.51 13.09
CA ALA A 154 -9.92 -19.98 14.45
C ALA A 154 -11.26 -20.73 14.55
N GLN A 155 -12.34 -20.16 13.97
CA GLN A 155 -13.65 -20.80 13.94
C GLN A 155 -13.64 -22.12 13.13
N THR A 156 -12.90 -22.14 12.02
CA THR A 156 -12.75 -23.35 11.19
C THR A 156 -11.98 -24.42 11.95
N THR A 157 -10.88 -24.06 12.63
CA THR A 157 -10.08 -24.98 13.45
C THR A 157 -10.93 -25.64 14.55
N ALA A 158 -11.74 -24.84 15.25
CA ALA A 158 -12.65 -25.35 16.28
C ALA A 158 -13.69 -26.33 15.70
N SER A 159 -14.22 -26.03 14.52
CA SER A 159 -15.20 -26.90 13.83
C SER A 159 -14.57 -28.21 13.37
N MET A 160 -13.35 -28.17 12.81
CA MET A 160 -12.63 -29.37 12.35
C MET A 160 -12.25 -30.31 13.50
N ALA A 161 -11.80 -29.76 14.63
CA ALA A 161 -11.49 -30.55 15.83
C ALA A 161 -12.72 -31.35 16.31
N ALA A 162 -13.91 -30.84 16.07
CA ALA A 162 -15.15 -31.49 16.46
C ALA A 162 -15.41 -32.79 15.66
N LEU A 163 -14.90 -32.95 14.43
CA LEU A 163 -15.07 -34.18 13.63
C LEU A 163 -14.22 -35.38 14.12
N ASN A 164 -13.28 -35.20 15.06
CA ASN A 164 -12.40 -36.27 15.56
C ASN A 164 -11.69 -37.10 14.46
N SER A 165 -11.31 -36.47 13.35
CA SER A 165 -10.63 -37.14 12.22
C SER A 165 -9.23 -36.60 12.01
N ASP A 166 -8.21 -37.45 12.21
CA ASP A 166 -6.79 -37.10 12.02
C ASP A 166 -6.49 -36.66 10.59
N ALA A 167 -7.17 -37.24 9.60
CA ALA A 167 -7.03 -36.87 8.20
C ALA A 167 -7.57 -35.46 7.92
N VAL A 168 -8.70 -35.10 8.53
CA VAL A 168 -9.29 -33.76 8.40
C VAL A 168 -8.41 -32.72 9.11
N ALA A 169 -7.95 -33.01 10.32
CA ALA A 169 -7.06 -32.12 11.07
C ALA A 169 -5.75 -31.85 10.31
N LYS A 170 -5.14 -32.90 9.75
CA LYS A 170 -3.92 -32.76 8.94
C LYS A 170 -4.15 -31.94 7.67
N ASN A 171 -5.19 -32.25 6.89
CA ASN A 171 -5.46 -31.52 5.65
C ASN A 171 -5.87 -30.05 5.93
N TRP A 172 -6.43 -29.74 7.10
CA TRP A 172 -6.69 -28.36 7.52
C TRP A 172 -5.39 -27.61 7.86
N GLN A 173 -4.49 -28.21 8.64
CA GLN A 173 -3.18 -27.60 8.90
C GLN A 173 -2.40 -27.36 7.61
N ASP A 174 -2.39 -28.34 6.71
CA ASP A 174 -1.78 -28.21 5.39
C ASP A 174 -2.38 -27.01 4.61
N ALA A 175 -3.70 -26.78 4.70
CA ALA A 175 -4.37 -25.67 4.02
C ALA A 175 -4.07 -24.30 4.65
N LEU A 176 -3.84 -24.22 5.96
CA LEU A 176 -3.39 -23.01 6.64
C LEU A 176 -1.97 -22.62 6.18
N ASP A 177 -1.07 -23.60 6.13
CA ASP A 177 0.35 -23.40 5.83
C ASP A 177 0.60 -22.90 4.39
N ALA A 178 -0.31 -23.17 3.45
CA ALA A 178 -0.18 -22.73 2.05
C ALA A 178 -0.69 -21.29 1.79
N SER A 179 -1.34 -20.64 2.76
CA SER A 179 -2.20 -19.49 2.50
C SER A 179 -1.51 -18.15 2.15
N HIS A 180 -0.18 -18.12 2.00
CA HIS A 180 0.56 -16.88 1.66
C HIS A 180 1.70 -17.03 0.65
N VAL A 181 1.94 -18.23 0.11
CA VAL A 181 3.17 -18.52 -0.67
C VAL A 181 2.88 -18.87 -2.14
N ASP A 182 1.81 -19.60 -2.43
CA ASP A 182 1.44 -20.03 -3.79
C ASP A 182 -0.08 -20.23 -3.93
N THR A 183 -0.71 -19.44 -4.83
CA THR A 183 -2.14 -19.54 -5.14
C THR A 183 -2.56 -20.95 -5.58
N ALA A 184 -1.72 -21.64 -6.34
CA ALA A 184 -1.99 -22.99 -6.83
C ALA A 184 -1.97 -24.02 -5.69
N ASP A 185 -1.03 -23.88 -4.75
CA ASP A 185 -0.95 -24.73 -3.56
C ASP A 185 -2.14 -24.45 -2.63
N ALA A 186 -2.48 -23.17 -2.41
CA ALA A 186 -3.64 -22.76 -1.61
C ALA A 186 -4.95 -23.35 -2.15
N LEU A 187 -5.19 -23.26 -3.47
CA LEU A 187 -6.35 -23.89 -4.13
C LEU A 187 -6.37 -25.41 -3.94
N THR A 188 -5.20 -26.05 -4.08
CA THR A 188 -5.07 -27.50 -3.96
C THR A 188 -5.43 -27.98 -2.55
N ARG A 189 -4.92 -27.30 -1.53
CA ARG A 189 -5.10 -27.73 -0.15
C ARG A 189 -6.46 -27.37 0.41
N ALA A 190 -7.01 -26.20 0.07
CA ALA A 190 -8.37 -25.80 0.47
C ALA A 190 -9.43 -26.79 -0.05
N THR A 191 -9.34 -27.17 -1.32
CA THR A 191 -10.28 -28.12 -1.94
C THR A 191 -10.11 -29.53 -1.38
N ARG A 192 -8.86 -29.98 -1.17
CA ARG A 192 -8.56 -31.29 -0.54
C ARG A 192 -9.05 -31.39 0.90
N MET A 193 -8.96 -30.30 1.66
CA MET A 193 -9.53 -30.22 3.01
C MET A 193 -11.05 -30.42 2.96
N LEU A 194 -11.76 -29.70 2.10
CA LEU A 194 -13.22 -29.85 1.99
C LEU A 194 -13.64 -31.24 1.45
N GLU A 195 -12.88 -31.82 0.52
CA GLU A 195 -13.05 -33.22 0.08
C GLU A 195 -13.00 -34.19 1.26
N SER A 196 -12.04 -33.99 2.16
CA SER A 196 -11.85 -34.83 3.35
C SER A 196 -13.00 -34.68 4.35
N VAL A 197 -13.48 -33.45 4.57
CA VAL A 197 -14.65 -33.19 5.43
C VAL A 197 -15.90 -33.88 4.88
N CYS A 198 -16.17 -33.71 3.58
CA CYS A 198 -17.34 -34.35 2.95
C CYS A 198 -17.26 -35.88 3.04
N ALA A 199 -16.07 -36.45 2.79
CA ALA A 199 -15.86 -37.89 2.91
C ALA A 199 -16.08 -38.39 4.35
N ALA A 200 -15.57 -37.68 5.36
CA ALA A 200 -15.75 -38.04 6.77
C ALA A 200 -17.24 -38.02 7.16
N ILE A 201 -17.97 -36.96 6.82
CA ILE A 201 -19.42 -36.85 7.11
C ILE A 201 -20.20 -37.98 6.44
N LEU A 202 -19.93 -38.29 5.17
CA LEU A 202 -20.60 -39.38 4.47
C LEU A 202 -20.34 -40.74 5.12
N MET A 203 -19.09 -41.01 5.56
CA MET A 203 -18.74 -42.23 6.26
C MET A 203 -19.46 -42.34 7.62
N GLU A 204 -19.47 -41.28 8.43
CA GLU A 204 -20.15 -41.26 9.74
C GLU A 204 -21.67 -41.45 9.60
N ARG A 205 -22.27 -40.95 8.51
CA ARG A 205 -23.69 -41.14 8.20
C ARG A 205 -24.00 -42.48 7.52
N GLY A 206 -23.00 -43.34 7.28
CA GLY A 206 -23.19 -44.64 6.63
C GLY A 206 -23.53 -44.57 5.13
N VAL A 207 -23.25 -43.44 4.47
CA VAL A 207 -23.53 -43.22 3.05
C VAL A 207 -22.33 -43.68 2.22
N SER A 208 -22.60 -44.44 1.15
CA SER A 208 -21.53 -44.88 0.23
C SER A 208 -20.93 -43.68 -0.50
N LEU A 209 -19.59 -43.62 -0.55
CA LEU A 209 -18.90 -42.57 -1.29
C LEU A 209 -19.21 -42.65 -2.80
N PRO A 210 -19.31 -41.51 -3.50
CA PRO A 210 -19.47 -41.49 -4.94
C PRO A 210 -18.29 -42.16 -5.67
N LYS A 211 -18.54 -42.60 -6.92
CA LYS A 211 -17.51 -43.21 -7.77
C LYS A 211 -16.36 -42.23 -8.07
N ASP A 212 -16.71 -40.98 -8.36
CA ASP A 212 -15.76 -39.87 -8.47
C ASP A 212 -15.65 -39.18 -7.10
N LYS A 213 -14.44 -39.14 -6.54
CA LYS A 213 -14.16 -38.55 -5.22
C LYS A 213 -13.60 -37.13 -5.32
N SER A 214 -13.80 -36.45 -6.44
CA SER A 214 -13.54 -35.01 -6.55
C SER A 214 -14.50 -34.20 -5.67
N LEU A 215 -14.14 -32.95 -5.40
CA LEU A 215 -14.92 -32.07 -4.51
C LEU A 215 -16.41 -31.97 -4.88
N SER A 216 -16.73 -31.72 -6.15
CA SER A 216 -18.12 -31.45 -6.55
C SER A 216 -19.07 -32.65 -6.30
N PRO A 217 -18.75 -33.89 -6.69
CA PRO A 217 -19.53 -35.08 -6.31
C PRO A 217 -19.66 -35.30 -4.81
N LEU A 218 -18.56 -35.15 -4.05
CA LEU A 218 -18.55 -35.35 -2.61
C LEU A 218 -19.43 -34.31 -1.89
N LEU A 219 -19.28 -33.04 -2.25
CA LEU A 219 -20.03 -31.94 -1.67
C LEU A 219 -21.53 -32.08 -1.94
N LYS A 220 -21.90 -32.45 -3.18
CA LYS A 220 -23.29 -32.71 -3.54
C LYS A 220 -23.87 -33.85 -2.70
N ALA A 221 -23.20 -34.99 -2.64
CA ALA A 221 -23.65 -36.13 -1.85
C ALA A 221 -23.78 -35.77 -0.36
N CYS A 222 -22.85 -34.97 0.18
CA CYS A 222 -22.90 -34.49 1.55
C CYS A 222 -24.15 -33.63 1.81
N ILE A 223 -24.37 -32.60 0.97
CA ILE A 223 -25.54 -31.71 1.05
C ILE A 223 -26.85 -32.49 0.99
N ASP A 224 -26.97 -33.44 0.05
CA ASP A 224 -28.17 -34.26 -0.14
C ASP A 224 -28.49 -35.13 1.09
N ASN A 225 -27.49 -35.45 1.91
CA ASN A 225 -27.63 -36.35 3.06
C ASN A 225 -27.61 -35.65 4.42
N LEU A 226 -27.37 -34.32 4.50
CA LEU A 226 -27.35 -33.58 5.77
C LEU A 226 -28.74 -33.43 6.39
N GLY A 227 -29.79 -33.47 5.56
CA GLY A 227 -31.16 -33.14 5.95
C GLY A 227 -31.37 -31.63 6.02
N LEU A 228 -32.51 -31.15 5.55
CA LEU A 228 -32.89 -29.74 5.66
C LEU A 228 -34.02 -29.60 6.68
N PRO A 229 -34.15 -28.43 7.36
CA PRO A 229 -35.31 -28.15 8.19
C PRO A 229 -36.61 -28.40 7.41
N ASP A 230 -37.61 -29.00 8.05
CA ASP A 230 -38.93 -29.20 7.45
C ASP A 230 -39.74 -27.88 7.52
N LEU A 231 -39.30 -26.90 6.73
CA LEU A 231 -39.89 -25.57 6.61
C LEU A 231 -40.26 -25.35 5.14
N PRO A 232 -41.45 -25.80 4.69
CA PRO A 232 -41.84 -25.82 3.27
C PRO A 232 -41.67 -24.47 2.56
N GLU A 233 -41.97 -23.38 3.26
CA GLU A 233 -41.87 -22.02 2.73
C GLU A 233 -40.42 -21.57 2.49
N LEU A 234 -39.45 -22.10 3.24
CA LEU A 234 -38.02 -21.76 3.13
C LEU A 234 -37.21 -22.79 2.31
N GLN A 235 -37.82 -23.91 1.92
CA GLN A 235 -37.14 -24.94 1.12
C GLN A 235 -36.52 -24.41 -0.18
N PRO A 236 -37.15 -23.49 -0.94
CA PRO A 236 -36.53 -22.91 -2.13
C PRO A 236 -35.26 -22.12 -1.81
N ASP A 237 -35.32 -21.26 -0.78
CA ASP A 237 -34.22 -20.38 -0.38
C ASP A 237 -33.04 -21.18 0.17
N LEU A 238 -33.30 -22.19 1.00
CA LEU A 238 -32.27 -23.09 1.54
C LEU A 238 -31.56 -23.86 0.42
N LYS A 239 -32.31 -24.37 -0.56
CA LYS A 239 -31.73 -25.05 -1.73
C LYS A 239 -30.90 -24.09 -2.58
N GLN A 240 -31.34 -22.84 -2.75
CA GLN A 240 -30.59 -21.83 -3.48
C GLN A 240 -29.26 -21.50 -2.77
N LEU A 241 -29.28 -21.32 -1.45
CA LEU A 241 -28.08 -21.04 -0.66
C LEU A 241 -27.05 -22.19 -0.76
N LEU A 242 -27.52 -23.42 -0.59
CA LEU A 242 -26.66 -24.62 -0.69
C LEU A 242 -26.16 -24.86 -2.12
N GLY A 243 -26.98 -24.55 -3.12
CA GLY A 243 -26.57 -24.51 -4.51
C GLY A 243 -25.46 -23.47 -4.77
N GLY A 244 -25.54 -22.32 -4.10
CA GLY A 244 -24.48 -21.29 -4.12
C GLY A 244 -23.16 -21.82 -3.55
N ILE A 245 -23.19 -22.48 -2.39
CA ILE A 245 -22.01 -23.13 -1.79
C ILE A 245 -21.40 -24.15 -2.76
N ALA A 246 -22.24 -25.02 -3.34
CA ALA A 246 -21.79 -26.02 -4.30
C ALA A 246 -21.15 -25.38 -5.56
N SER A 247 -21.71 -24.27 -6.04
CA SER A 247 -21.19 -23.56 -7.21
C SER A 247 -19.82 -22.92 -6.94
N ILE A 248 -19.67 -22.20 -5.83
CA ILE A 248 -18.41 -21.49 -5.53
C ILE A 248 -17.30 -22.49 -5.20
N CYS A 249 -17.58 -23.52 -4.38
CA CYS A 249 -16.61 -24.58 -4.11
C CYS A 249 -16.26 -25.40 -5.37
N GLY A 250 -17.24 -25.66 -6.24
CA GLY A 250 -16.99 -26.28 -7.54
C GLY A 250 -16.08 -25.44 -8.44
N GLY A 251 -16.26 -24.11 -8.44
CA GLY A 251 -15.36 -23.15 -9.09
C GLY A 251 -13.93 -23.22 -8.55
N ALA A 252 -13.76 -23.30 -7.23
CA ALA A 252 -12.45 -23.46 -6.60
C ALA A 252 -11.76 -24.78 -7.01
N ALA A 253 -12.50 -25.88 -7.09
CA ALA A 253 -11.98 -27.16 -7.59
C ALA A 253 -11.59 -27.11 -9.07
N ALA A 254 -12.37 -26.41 -9.90
CA ALA A 254 -12.02 -26.21 -11.31
C ALA A 254 -10.74 -25.38 -11.46
N LEU A 255 -10.60 -24.31 -10.67
CA LEU A 255 -9.36 -23.52 -10.61
C LEU A 255 -8.16 -24.37 -10.20
N ARG A 256 -8.31 -25.28 -9.22
CA ARG A 256 -7.25 -26.28 -8.92
C ARG A 256 -6.90 -27.12 -10.15
N THR A 257 -7.87 -27.58 -10.94
CA THR A 257 -7.56 -28.40 -12.12
C THR A 257 -6.80 -27.63 -13.20
N HIS A 258 -7.07 -26.33 -13.35
CA HIS A 258 -6.42 -25.49 -14.36
C HIS A 258 -5.08 -24.88 -13.91
N PHE A 259 -4.92 -24.62 -12.61
CA PHE A 259 -3.78 -23.90 -12.04
C PHE A 259 -2.98 -24.71 -11.01
N GLY A 260 -3.51 -25.83 -10.53
CA GLY A 260 -2.88 -26.71 -9.53
C GLY A 260 -1.80 -27.60 -10.10
N THR A 261 -0.80 -27.88 -9.28
CA THR A 261 0.51 -28.49 -9.57
C THR A 261 0.49 -29.96 -10.05
N ALA A 262 -0.65 -30.50 -10.48
CA ALA A 262 -0.78 -31.90 -10.88
C ALA A 262 -0.04 -32.25 -12.18
N HIS A 263 0.34 -31.25 -13.00
CA HIS A 263 1.23 -31.42 -14.13
C HIS A 263 2.34 -30.37 -14.06
N GLY A 264 3.55 -30.81 -13.73
CA GLY A 264 4.74 -29.99 -13.78
C GLY A 264 4.83 -29.29 -15.14
N ALA A 265 4.98 -27.96 -15.10
CA ALA A 265 5.20 -27.10 -16.25
C ALA A 265 4.16 -27.22 -17.38
N THR A 266 3.14 -26.35 -17.38
CA THR A 266 2.55 -25.62 -18.55
C THR A 266 1.09 -25.26 -18.30
N SER A 267 0.82 -24.32 -17.40
CA SER A 267 -0.35 -23.47 -17.60
C SER A 267 0.04 -22.43 -18.66
N HIS A 268 -0.65 -22.39 -19.80
CA HIS A 268 -0.54 -21.28 -20.76
C HIS A 268 -1.16 -19.97 -20.22
N PHE A 269 -1.69 -19.98 -19.00
CA PHE A 269 -2.32 -18.85 -18.34
C PHE A 269 -1.35 -18.16 -17.39
N ALA A 270 -1.46 -16.82 -17.31
CA ALA A 270 -0.77 -16.02 -16.32
C ALA A 270 -1.05 -16.53 -14.89
N PRO A 271 -0.12 -16.34 -13.94
CA PRO A 271 -0.34 -16.70 -12.54
C PRO A 271 -1.61 -16.07 -12.00
N LEU A 272 -2.42 -16.84 -11.28
CA LEU A 272 -3.63 -16.35 -10.65
C LEU A 272 -3.26 -15.54 -9.39
N ASP A 273 -3.86 -14.35 -9.23
CA ASP A 273 -3.64 -13.50 -8.06
C ASP A 273 -3.95 -14.23 -6.74
N ALA A 274 -3.16 -13.94 -5.69
CA ALA A 274 -3.27 -14.54 -4.36
C ALA A 274 -4.67 -14.36 -3.74
N ALA A 275 -5.38 -13.29 -4.12
CA ALA A 275 -6.77 -13.05 -3.70
C ALA A 275 -7.70 -14.24 -4.02
N PHE A 276 -7.49 -14.95 -5.13
CA PHE A 276 -8.28 -16.13 -5.48
C PHE A 276 -7.97 -17.34 -4.58
N GLY A 277 -6.71 -17.49 -4.14
CA GLY A 277 -6.32 -18.51 -3.17
C GLY A 277 -6.98 -18.29 -1.82
N VAL A 278 -7.01 -17.03 -1.36
CA VAL A 278 -7.70 -16.63 -0.12
C VAL A 278 -9.21 -16.85 -0.23
N LEU A 279 -9.84 -16.45 -1.34
CA LEU A 279 -11.28 -16.66 -1.57
C LEU A 279 -11.64 -18.16 -1.55
N ALA A 280 -10.84 -18.99 -2.22
CA ALA A 280 -11.06 -20.43 -2.23
C ALA A 280 -10.90 -21.05 -0.83
N LYS A 281 -9.85 -20.65 -0.09
CA LYS A 281 -9.65 -21.06 1.30
C LYS A 281 -10.87 -20.72 2.16
N ASN A 282 -11.28 -19.46 2.16
CA ASN A 282 -12.35 -18.97 3.02
C ASN A 282 -13.71 -19.59 2.65
N THR A 283 -13.99 -19.76 1.36
CA THR A 283 -15.24 -20.44 0.92
C THR A 283 -15.25 -21.90 1.35
N CYS A 284 -14.15 -22.63 1.12
CA CYS A 284 -14.04 -24.04 1.52
C CYS A 284 -14.13 -24.20 3.05
N ALA A 285 -13.52 -23.28 3.80
CA ALA A 285 -13.57 -23.23 5.25
C ALA A 285 -15.00 -22.97 5.77
N ALA A 286 -15.66 -21.93 5.26
CA ALA A 286 -17.04 -21.60 5.62
C ALA A 286 -18.02 -22.74 5.27
N ALA A 287 -17.87 -23.35 4.09
CA ALA A 287 -18.63 -24.53 3.72
C ALA A 287 -18.40 -25.67 4.71
N ALA A 288 -17.14 -25.98 5.03
CA ALA A 288 -16.83 -27.04 5.98
C ALA A 288 -17.40 -26.78 7.37
N ILE A 289 -17.27 -25.57 7.93
CA ILE A 289 -17.88 -25.17 9.21
C ILE A 289 -19.38 -25.50 9.19
N PHE A 290 -20.08 -25.02 8.17
CA PHE A 290 -21.52 -25.22 8.03
C PHE A 290 -21.90 -26.72 7.93
N LEU A 291 -21.20 -27.48 7.08
CA LEU A 291 -21.49 -28.91 6.89
C LEU A 291 -21.27 -29.71 8.18
N ILE A 292 -20.21 -29.39 8.94
CA ILE A 292 -19.88 -30.04 10.22
C ILE A 292 -20.93 -29.69 11.28
N ASP A 293 -21.25 -28.41 11.44
CA ASP A 293 -22.26 -27.97 12.39
C ASP A 293 -23.60 -28.63 12.10
N ARG A 294 -24.03 -28.61 10.84
CA ARG A 294 -25.29 -29.22 10.43
C ARG A 294 -25.28 -30.74 10.56
N HIS A 295 -24.13 -31.39 10.39
CA HIS A 295 -24.00 -32.83 10.62
C HIS A 295 -24.20 -33.20 12.08
N LYS A 296 -23.62 -32.41 13.00
CA LYS A 296 -23.66 -32.66 14.45
C LYS A 296 -24.98 -32.29 15.08
N ASN A 297 -25.53 -31.15 14.68
CA ASN A 297 -26.65 -30.51 15.37
C ASN A 297 -27.99 -30.71 14.69
N GLY A 298 -28.00 -31.04 13.40
CA GLY A 298 -29.25 -31.23 12.70
C GLY A 298 -29.60 -32.71 12.56
N GLY A 299 -30.84 -33.03 12.96
CA GLY A 299 -31.34 -34.40 13.06
C GLY A 299 -31.11 -35.23 11.80
N SER A 300 -30.89 -36.52 12.02
CA SER A 300 -30.82 -37.55 10.98
C SER A 300 -32.07 -37.46 10.10
N ALA A 301 -31.86 -37.33 8.79
CA ALA A 301 -32.93 -37.45 7.80
C ALA A 301 -33.65 -38.79 8.05
N SER A 302 -34.94 -38.70 8.40
CA SER A 302 -35.82 -39.84 8.65
C SER A 302 -36.23 -40.48 7.34
#